data_AF-A0A957AD61-F1
#
_entry.id   AF-A0A957AD61-F1
#
_cell.length_a   1.000
_cell.length_b   1.000
_cell.length_c   1.000
_cell.angle_alpha   90.00
_cell.angle_beta   90.00
_cell.angle_gamma   90.00
#
_symmetry.space_group_name_H-M   'P 1'
#
loop_
_entity.id
_entity.type
_entity.pdbx_description
1 polymer ?
#
loop_
_entity_poly.entity_id
_entity_poly.type
_entity_poly.pdbx_seq_one_letter_code
_entity_poly.pdbx_strand_id
1 'polypeptide(L)'
;MRVDSAFEPLLGAFDLEGLDAEAGSVFGIFTDGRLACTNDGWERFARDNGAPELVRGWPLGRNVYEVIPPDLQPFYREGWEWASESGNPWSHSYECSTPAEFRHFRMTSYPVGEGRGLLVVNSLVASAPWPAGEEAGRPRAEYYDARDRVTQCSHCRRTLHQPSGRWDWVPEWVQRWPDEAVPTLCDLCASYHYYARARGVPGAD
;
A
#
# COMPACT_ATOMS: atom_id res chain seq x y z
N MET A 1 1.91 19.51 -9.57
CA MET A 1 0.90 18.45 -9.32
C MET A 1 0.13 18.23 -10.60
N ARG A 2 -0.14 16.97 -10.95
CA ARG A 2 -1.00 16.63 -12.09
C ARG A 2 -2.41 16.36 -11.57
N VAL A 3 -3.41 17.08 -12.08
CA VAL A 3 -4.79 17.02 -11.58
C VAL A 3 -5.77 16.92 -12.75
N ASP A 4 -6.79 16.06 -12.62
CA ASP A 4 -7.93 15.99 -13.53
C ASP A 4 -8.83 17.21 -13.31
N SER A 5 -9.26 17.86 -14.40
CA SER A 5 -10.04 19.10 -14.32
C SER A 5 -11.40 18.93 -13.64
N ALA A 6 -11.98 17.73 -13.63
CA ALA A 6 -13.20 17.44 -12.89
C ALA A 6 -12.95 17.21 -11.40
N PHE A 7 -11.71 16.88 -11.01
CA PHE A 7 -11.31 16.64 -9.63
C PHE A 7 -10.80 17.90 -8.93
N GLU A 8 -10.15 18.80 -9.67
CA GLU A 8 -9.58 20.05 -9.15
C GLU A 8 -10.57 20.85 -8.27
N PRO A 9 -11.85 21.05 -8.65
CA PRO A 9 -12.80 21.77 -7.80
C PRO A 9 -13.12 21.06 -6.47
N LEU A 10 -12.90 19.75 -6.37
CA LEU A 10 -13.14 18.99 -5.14
C LEU A 10 -12.08 19.28 -4.08
N LEU A 11 -10.88 19.71 -4.51
CA LEU A 11 -9.74 20.03 -3.65
C LEU A 11 -9.80 21.43 -3.04
N GLY A 12 -10.92 22.16 -3.14
CA GLY A 12 -11.02 23.57 -2.74
C GLY A 12 -10.65 23.90 -1.28
N ALA A 13 -10.56 22.91 -0.40
CA ALA A 13 -10.09 23.07 0.98
C ALA A 13 -8.56 22.89 1.15
N PHE A 14 -7.85 22.51 0.10
CA PHE A 14 -6.42 22.19 0.13
C PHE A 14 -5.60 23.20 -0.69
N ASP A 15 -4.40 23.48 -0.20
CA ASP A 15 -3.38 24.19 -0.96
C ASP A 15 -2.69 23.22 -1.94
N LEU A 16 -2.94 23.40 -3.24
CA LEU A 16 -2.36 22.55 -4.28
C LEU A 16 -0.84 22.66 -4.37
N GLU A 17 -0.26 23.84 -4.09
CA GLU A 17 1.19 24.02 -4.10
C GLU A 17 1.81 23.26 -2.92
N GLY A 18 1.20 23.37 -1.73
CA GLY A 18 1.56 22.58 -0.56
C GLY A 18 1.48 21.07 -0.80
N LEU A 19 0.37 20.58 -1.38
CA LEU A 19 0.22 19.16 -1.72
C LEU A 19 1.26 18.66 -2.71
N ASP A 20 1.68 19.50 -3.65
CA ASP A 20 2.72 19.14 -4.61
C ASP A 20 4.11 19.06 -3.98
N ALA A 21 4.38 19.98 -3.05
CA ALA A 21 5.63 20.08 -2.32
C ALA A 21 5.79 19.01 -1.22
N GLU A 22 4.74 18.25 -0.89
CA GLU A 22 4.80 17.17 0.07
C GLU A 22 5.90 16.15 -0.25
N ALA A 23 6.68 15.80 0.78
CA ALA A 23 7.75 14.80 0.66
C ALA A 23 7.19 13.39 0.45
N GLY A 24 5.96 13.14 0.86
CA GLY A 24 5.24 11.88 0.67
C GLY A 24 4.64 11.71 -0.72
N SER A 25 4.14 10.51 -0.99
CA SER A 25 3.31 10.24 -2.16
C SER A 25 1.89 10.74 -1.89
N VAL A 26 1.41 11.66 -2.73
CA VAL A 26 0.05 12.19 -2.70
C VAL A 26 -0.66 11.82 -3.99
N PHE A 27 -1.85 11.24 -3.87
CA PHE A 27 -2.71 10.98 -5.00
C PHE A 27 -4.18 11.15 -4.65
N GLY A 28 -5.01 11.49 -5.62
CA GLY A 28 -6.45 11.60 -5.46
C GLY A 28 -7.18 10.54 -6.27
N ILE A 29 -8.35 10.12 -5.81
CA ILE A 29 -9.21 9.17 -6.54
C ILE A 29 -10.67 9.62 -6.51
N PHE A 30 -11.39 9.35 -7.59
CA PHE A 30 -12.85 9.37 -7.59
C PHE A 30 -13.41 8.17 -6.79
N THR A 31 -14.69 8.20 -6.44
CA THR A 31 -15.36 7.13 -5.67
C THR A 31 -15.34 5.77 -6.36
N ASP A 32 -15.18 5.73 -7.68
CA ASP A 32 -15.02 4.49 -8.45
C ASP A 32 -13.57 3.94 -8.46
N GLY A 33 -12.65 4.60 -7.77
CA GLY A 33 -11.23 4.23 -7.68
C GLY A 33 -10.37 4.74 -8.85
N ARG A 34 -10.92 5.55 -9.76
CA ARG A 34 -10.10 6.15 -10.83
C ARG A 34 -9.17 7.22 -10.27
N LEU A 35 -7.89 7.12 -10.60
CA LEU A 35 -6.85 8.08 -10.24
C LEU A 35 -7.15 9.45 -10.84
N ALA A 36 -7.20 10.47 -10.01
CA ALA A 36 -7.66 11.80 -10.36
C ALA A 36 -6.57 12.87 -10.20
N CYS A 37 -5.60 12.66 -9.31
CA CYS A 37 -4.40 13.51 -9.25
C CYS A 37 -3.21 12.77 -8.67
N THR A 38 -2.00 13.30 -8.91
CA THR A 38 -0.73 12.82 -8.36
C THR A 38 0.25 13.99 -8.16
N ASN A 39 1.04 13.98 -7.09
CA ASN A 39 2.21 14.87 -6.95
C ASN A 39 3.49 14.22 -7.49
N ASP A 40 4.60 14.95 -7.45
CA ASP A 40 5.94 14.43 -7.82
C ASP A 40 6.41 13.30 -6.87
N GLY A 41 5.91 13.27 -5.63
CA GLY A 41 6.16 12.21 -4.67
C GLY A 41 5.62 10.85 -5.09
N TRP A 42 4.48 10.79 -5.79
CA TRP A 42 3.95 9.56 -6.38
C TRP A 42 4.94 8.92 -7.36
N GLU A 43 5.54 9.75 -8.23
CA GLU A 43 6.49 9.30 -9.23
C GLU A 43 7.82 8.82 -8.61
N ARG A 44 8.27 9.49 -7.55
CA ARG A 44 9.43 9.05 -6.78
C ARG A 44 9.14 7.72 -6.07
N PHE A 45 7.99 7.62 -5.40
CA PHE A 45 7.59 6.42 -4.68
C PHE A 45 7.53 5.19 -5.59
N ALA A 46 6.96 5.29 -6.78
CA ALA A 46 6.90 4.16 -7.71
C ALA A 46 8.29 3.77 -8.25
N ARG A 47 9.22 4.72 -8.47
CA ARG A 47 10.62 4.40 -8.81
C ARG A 47 11.34 3.67 -7.69
N ASP A 48 11.21 4.18 -6.46
CA ASP A 48 11.90 3.62 -5.29
C ASP A 48 11.41 2.21 -4.94
N ASN A 49 10.19 1.86 -5.34
CA ASN A 49 9.60 0.54 -5.16
C ASN A 49 9.76 -0.40 -6.37
N GLY A 50 10.62 -0.05 -7.33
CA GLY A 50 10.92 -0.92 -8.46
C GLY A 50 9.79 -1.09 -9.47
N ALA A 51 8.80 -0.17 -9.47
CA ALA A 51 7.68 -0.15 -10.41
C ALA A 51 7.69 1.13 -11.29
N PRO A 52 8.81 1.47 -11.96
CA PRO A 52 8.92 2.70 -12.76
C PRO A 52 7.93 2.76 -13.94
N GLU A 53 7.40 1.63 -14.40
CA GLU A 53 6.35 1.56 -15.40
C GLU A 53 5.04 2.23 -14.92
N LEU A 54 4.79 2.27 -13.61
CA LEU A 54 3.67 3.00 -13.02
C LEU A 54 3.85 4.52 -13.09
N VAL A 55 5.08 5.01 -13.31
CA VAL A 55 5.44 6.43 -13.34
C VAL A 55 5.17 7.05 -14.71
N ARG A 56 5.55 6.36 -15.79
CA ARG A 56 5.31 6.83 -17.17
C ARG A 56 4.03 6.26 -17.79
N GLY A 57 3.52 5.15 -17.27
CA GLY A 57 2.42 4.37 -17.87
C GLY A 57 1.09 4.42 -17.13
N TRP A 58 0.98 5.12 -15.99
CA TRP A 58 -0.29 5.23 -15.25
C TRP A 58 -0.94 6.61 -15.41
N PRO A 59 -1.71 6.84 -16.50
CA PRO A 59 -2.43 8.08 -16.68
C PRO A 59 -3.53 8.25 -15.63
N LEU A 60 -3.95 9.49 -15.43
CA LEU A 60 -5.20 9.79 -14.75
C LEU A 60 -6.36 9.04 -15.43
N GLY A 61 -7.35 8.63 -14.64
CA GLY A 61 -8.51 7.84 -15.06
C GLY A 61 -8.33 6.32 -14.95
N ARG A 62 -7.10 5.81 -14.75
CA ARG A 62 -6.88 4.38 -14.49
C ARG A 62 -7.28 4.00 -13.07
N ASN A 63 -7.73 2.77 -12.87
CA ASN A 63 -8.28 2.35 -11.59
C ASN A 63 -7.16 1.88 -10.63
N VAL A 64 -7.01 2.51 -9.46
CA VAL A 64 -5.94 2.17 -8.51
C VAL A 64 -6.03 0.74 -7.98
N TYR A 65 -7.19 0.10 -8.01
CA TYR A 65 -7.33 -1.30 -7.61
C TYR A 65 -6.56 -2.26 -8.55
N GLU A 66 -6.22 -1.85 -9.78
CA GLU A 66 -5.40 -2.66 -10.68
C GLU A 66 -3.96 -2.86 -10.18
N VAL A 67 -3.44 -1.99 -9.30
CA VAL A 67 -2.10 -2.13 -8.69
C VAL A 67 -2.12 -2.58 -7.24
N ILE A 68 -3.30 -2.57 -6.60
CA ILE A 68 -3.46 -3.08 -5.25
C ILE A 68 -3.57 -4.60 -5.33
N PRO A 69 -2.74 -5.37 -4.60
CA PRO A 69 -2.85 -6.82 -4.54
C PRO A 69 -4.30 -7.24 -4.27
N PRO A 70 -4.87 -8.22 -5.01
CA PRO A 70 -6.28 -8.57 -4.91
C PRO A 70 -6.77 -8.80 -3.47
N ASP A 71 -5.95 -9.43 -2.62
CA ASP A 71 -6.30 -9.69 -1.22
C ASP A 71 -6.38 -8.42 -0.35
N LEU A 72 -5.73 -7.34 -0.78
CA LEU A 72 -5.76 -6.04 -0.10
C LEU A 72 -6.91 -5.14 -0.56
N GLN A 73 -7.49 -5.40 -1.75
CA GLN A 73 -8.52 -4.52 -2.29
C GLN A 73 -9.74 -4.34 -1.37
N PRO A 74 -10.28 -5.39 -0.70
CA PRO A 74 -11.41 -5.21 0.21
C PRO A 74 -11.10 -4.25 1.36
N PHE A 75 -9.91 -4.34 1.94
CA PHE A 75 -9.48 -3.48 3.04
C PHE A 75 -9.45 -1.99 2.66
N TYR A 76 -8.88 -1.68 1.48
CA TYR A 76 -8.84 -0.30 0.98
C TYR A 76 -10.23 0.18 0.58
N ARG A 77 -11.02 -0.67 -0.08
CA ARG A 77 -12.37 -0.32 -0.53
C ARG A 77 -13.27 0.03 0.66
N GLU A 78 -13.30 -0.80 1.70
CA GLU A 78 -14.05 -0.54 2.93
C GLU A 78 -13.60 0.76 3.63
N GLY A 79 -12.29 0.98 3.75
CA GLY A 79 -11.75 2.17 4.39
C GLY A 79 -12.08 3.46 3.62
N TRP A 80 -11.98 3.41 2.30
CA TRP A 80 -12.28 4.52 1.40
C TRP A 80 -13.78 4.80 1.29
N GLU A 81 -14.63 3.76 1.24
CA GLU A 81 -16.08 3.88 1.32
C GLU A 81 -16.48 4.54 2.65
N TRP A 82 -15.98 4.05 3.78
CA TRP A 82 -16.25 4.66 5.08
C TRP A 82 -15.82 6.13 5.17
N ALA A 83 -14.63 6.48 4.65
CA ALA A 83 -14.16 7.86 4.64
C ALA A 83 -15.08 8.77 3.81
N SER A 84 -15.49 8.27 2.63
CA SER A 84 -16.36 9.00 1.71
C SER A 84 -17.75 9.22 2.32
N GLU A 85 -18.34 8.18 2.92
CA GLU A 85 -19.68 8.24 3.51
C GLU A 85 -19.74 9.03 4.81
N SER A 86 -18.74 8.88 5.68
CA SER A 86 -18.73 9.52 7.00
C SER A 86 -18.24 10.97 6.96
N GLY A 87 -17.58 11.38 5.89
CA GLY A 87 -16.89 12.68 5.80
C GLY A 87 -15.67 12.80 6.72
N ASN A 88 -15.25 11.71 7.38
CA ASN A 88 -14.08 11.69 8.25
C ASN A 88 -12.87 11.06 7.54
N PRO A 89 -11.63 11.52 7.83
CA PRO A 89 -10.44 10.88 7.31
C PRO A 89 -10.30 9.44 7.81
N TRP A 90 -9.95 8.53 6.90
CA TRP A 90 -9.54 7.17 7.25
C TRP A 90 -8.02 7.06 7.19
N SER A 91 -7.41 6.37 8.15
CA SER A 91 -5.96 6.16 8.16
C SER A 91 -5.60 4.72 8.51
N HIS A 92 -4.46 4.28 8.01
CA HIS A 92 -3.79 3.07 8.49
C HIS A 92 -2.29 3.18 8.30
N SER A 93 -1.53 2.47 9.12
CA SER A 93 -0.10 2.34 8.95
C SER A 93 0.21 1.10 8.11
N TYR A 94 1.29 1.14 7.34
CA TYR A 94 1.74 0.01 6.53
C TYR A 94 3.24 0.05 6.31
N GLU A 95 3.83 -1.13 6.13
CA GLU A 95 5.24 -1.27 5.77
C GLU A 95 5.39 -1.25 4.25
N CYS A 96 6.35 -0.46 3.76
CA CYS A 96 6.72 -0.42 2.35
C CYS A 96 8.23 -0.28 2.22
N SER A 97 8.94 -1.26 2.75
CA SER A 97 10.40 -1.31 2.76
C SER A 97 10.98 -1.57 1.37
N THR A 98 12.21 -1.14 1.14
CA THR A 98 13.02 -1.46 -0.05
C THR A 98 14.04 -2.55 0.28
N PRO A 99 14.80 -3.05 -0.72
CA PRO A 99 15.96 -3.88 -0.43
C PRO A 99 16.94 -3.30 0.58
N ALA A 100 17.15 -1.98 0.58
CA ALA A 100 18.19 -1.34 1.36
C ALA A 100 17.69 -0.79 2.71
N GLU A 101 16.39 -0.53 2.83
CA GLU A 101 15.84 0.29 3.90
C GLU A 101 14.49 -0.24 4.39
N PHE A 102 14.35 -0.38 5.71
CA PHE A 102 13.06 -0.52 6.38
C PHE A 102 12.31 0.81 6.32
N ARG A 103 11.05 0.80 5.88
CA ARG A 103 10.21 2.02 5.84
C ARG A 103 8.81 1.73 6.33
N HIS A 104 8.35 2.54 7.28
CA HIS A 104 7.00 2.50 7.80
C HIS A 104 6.27 3.80 7.42
N PHE A 105 5.09 3.66 6.82
CA PHE A 105 4.27 4.76 6.34
C PHE A 105 2.96 4.82 7.10
N ARG A 106 2.39 6.03 7.17
CA ARG A 106 0.98 6.24 7.48
C ARG A 106 0.27 6.77 6.25
N MET A 107 -0.73 6.03 5.79
CA MET A 107 -1.66 6.48 4.78
C MET A 107 -2.83 7.18 5.49
N THR A 108 -3.19 8.38 5.02
CA THR A 108 -4.42 9.07 5.40
C THR A 108 -5.20 9.45 4.15
N SER A 109 -6.47 9.05 4.12
CA SER A 109 -7.41 9.32 3.04
C SER A 109 -8.44 10.33 3.51
N TYR A 110 -8.36 11.55 2.98
CA TYR A 110 -9.26 12.66 3.28
C TYR A 110 -10.42 12.69 2.29
N PRO A 111 -11.69 12.70 2.72
CA PRO A 111 -12.80 12.92 1.82
C PRO A 111 -12.80 14.33 1.27
N VAL A 112 -13.04 14.47 -0.04
CA VAL A 112 -13.05 15.73 -0.76
C VAL A 112 -14.35 15.93 -1.52
N GLY A 113 -14.72 17.20 -1.73
CA GLY A 113 -15.92 17.57 -2.48
C GLY A 113 -17.20 16.89 -2.00
N GLU A 114 -17.40 16.80 -0.68
CA GLU A 114 -18.55 16.15 -0.03
C GLU A 114 -18.63 14.64 -0.32
N GLY A 115 -17.50 13.94 -0.24
CA GLY A 115 -17.43 12.49 -0.43
C GLY A 115 -17.43 12.05 -1.90
N ARG A 116 -17.28 12.98 -2.85
CA ARG A 116 -17.18 12.69 -4.29
C ARG A 116 -15.81 12.18 -4.73
N GLY A 117 -14.86 12.18 -3.81
CA GLY A 117 -13.55 11.57 -4.00
C GLY A 117 -12.75 11.55 -2.71
N LEU A 118 -11.52 11.06 -2.81
CA LEU A 118 -10.57 11.01 -1.70
C LEU A 118 -9.23 11.60 -2.14
N LEU A 119 -8.59 12.35 -1.25
CA LEU A 119 -7.19 12.71 -1.33
C LEU A 119 -6.40 11.80 -0.38
N VAL A 120 -5.49 11.01 -0.92
CA VAL A 120 -4.68 10.05 -0.18
C VAL A 120 -3.25 10.57 -0.05
N VAL A 121 -2.79 10.65 1.19
CA VAL A 121 -1.46 11.13 1.56
C VAL A 121 -0.71 10.00 2.25
N ASN A 122 0.47 9.64 1.75
CA ASN A 122 1.35 8.63 2.33
C ASN A 122 2.57 9.32 2.96
N SER A 123 2.58 9.38 4.28
CA SER A 123 3.63 10.03 5.06
C SER A 123 4.61 9.00 5.61
N LEU A 124 5.91 9.21 5.42
CA LEU A 124 6.94 8.39 6.04
C LEU A 124 6.96 8.65 7.55
N VAL A 125 6.74 7.62 8.36
CA VAL A 125 6.73 7.69 9.83
C VAL A 125 8.09 7.33 10.41
N ALA A 126 8.72 6.30 9.86
CA ALA A 126 10.02 5.84 10.28
C ALA A 126 10.77 5.22 9.10
N SER A 127 12.08 5.44 9.05
CA SER A 127 12.96 4.67 8.19
C SER A 127 14.28 4.37 8.87
N ALA A 128 14.87 3.23 8.51
CA ALA A 128 16.18 2.82 8.99
C ALA A 128 16.82 1.87 7.96
N PRO A 129 18.15 1.90 7.80
CA PRO A 129 18.85 0.81 7.13
C PRO A 129 18.48 -0.51 7.80
N TRP A 130 18.33 -1.57 7.01
CA TRP A 130 18.25 -2.90 7.60
C TRP A 130 19.50 -3.15 8.46
N PRO A 131 19.36 -3.76 9.65
CA PRO A 131 20.54 -4.16 10.41
C PRO A 131 21.42 -5.02 9.50
N ALA A 132 22.73 -4.81 9.54
CA ALA A 132 23.68 -5.70 8.87
C ALA A 132 23.53 -7.10 9.48
N GLY A 133 22.66 -7.92 8.90
CA GLY A 133 22.51 -9.32 9.24
C GLY A 133 23.56 -10.12 8.50
N GLU A 134 24.21 -11.06 9.22
CA GLU A 134 25.02 -12.12 8.63
C GLU A 134 24.33 -12.67 7.38
N GLU A 135 25.10 -12.78 6.29
CA GLU A 135 24.72 -13.25 4.94
C GLU A 135 23.26 -13.67 4.80
N ALA A 136 22.49 -12.89 4.03
CA ALA A 136 21.18 -13.29 3.50
C ALA A 136 21.18 -14.79 3.18
N GLY A 137 20.58 -15.56 4.09
CA GLY A 137 20.70 -17.00 4.06
C GLY A 137 20.01 -17.49 2.82
N ARG A 138 20.78 -18.17 1.95
CA ARG A 138 20.37 -18.85 0.72
C ARG A 138 18.88 -19.24 0.68
N PRO A 139 18.21 -19.20 -0.49
CA PRO A 139 16.84 -19.68 -0.66
C PRO A 139 16.67 -21.02 0.04
N ARG A 140 15.91 -21.05 1.14
CA ARG A 140 15.74 -22.29 1.90
C ARG A 140 14.59 -23.05 1.26
N ALA A 141 14.89 -24.26 0.77
CA ALA A 141 13.91 -25.12 0.10
C ALA A 141 12.60 -25.31 0.91
N GLU A 142 12.68 -25.16 2.23
CA GLU A 142 11.57 -25.19 3.18
C GLU A 142 10.50 -24.09 3.02
N TYR A 143 10.70 -23.07 2.18
CA TYR A 143 9.67 -22.07 1.86
C TYR A 143 9.05 -22.24 0.46
N TYR A 144 9.60 -23.13 -0.37
CA TYR A 144 9.07 -23.42 -1.70
C TYR A 144 8.04 -24.53 -1.63
N ASP A 145 6.89 -24.33 -2.27
CA ASP A 145 5.90 -25.38 -2.43
C ASP A 145 6.34 -26.42 -3.49
N ALA A 146 5.54 -27.46 -3.71
CA ALA A 146 5.82 -28.50 -4.70
C ALA A 146 5.84 -28.01 -6.17
N ARG A 147 5.55 -26.73 -6.42
CA ARG A 147 5.56 -26.06 -7.72
C ARG A 147 6.62 -24.95 -7.79
N ASP A 148 7.59 -24.98 -6.86
CA ASP A 148 8.65 -23.99 -6.74
C ASP A 148 8.11 -22.55 -6.55
N ARG A 149 7.00 -22.39 -5.83
CA ARG A 149 6.42 -21.08 -5.50
C ARG A 149 6.64 -20.71 -4.04
N VAL A 150 6.74 -19.41 -3.79
CA VAL A 150 6.88 -18.85 -2.44
C VAL A 150 5.58 -18.17 -2.05
N THR A 151 4.96 -18.54 -0.93
CA THR A 151 3.74 -17.86 -0.48
C THR A 151 4.10 -16.72 0.47
N GLN A 152 3.78 -15.47 0.11
CA GLN A 152 4.08 -14.29 0.93
C GLN A 152 2.81 -13.49 1.26
N CYS A 153 2.72 -13.02 2.50
CA CYS A 153 1.62 -12.20 2.95
C CYS A 153 1.69 -10.79 2.31
N SER A 154 0.65 -10.41 1.58
CA SER A 154 0.51 -9.11 0.92
C SER A 154 0.51 -7.95 1.92
N HIS A 155 0.10 -8.19 3.17
CA HIS A 155 0.01 -7.15 4.20
C HIS A 155 1.31 -6.99 5.00
N CYS A 156 1.77 -8.06 5.65
CA CYS A 156 2.93 -8.02 6.55
C CYS A 156 4.21 -8.58 5.96
N ARG A 157 4.23 -8.98 4.69
CA ARG A 157 5.42 -9.44 3.95
C ARG A 157 6.13 -10.69 4.52
N ARG A 158 5.59 -11.32 5.56
CA ARG A 158 6.05 -12.62 6.05
C ARG A 158 5.82 -13.70 5.00
N THR A 159 6.72 -14.67 4.94
CA THR A 159 6.69 -15.80 4.02
C THR A 159 6.31 -17.10 4.75
N LEU A 160 5.49 -17.93 4.12
CA LEU A 160 5.02 -19.20 4.66
C LEU A 160 6.12 -20.27 4.61
N HIS A 161 6.52 -20.78 5.77
CA HIS A 161 7.39 -21.95 5.92
C HIS A 161 6.57 -23.23 5.70
N GLN A 162 6.73 -23.88 4.54
CA GLN A 162 5.86 -24.95 4.05
C GLN A 162 5.76 -26.14 5.02
N PRO A 163 6.86 -26.69 5.59
CA PRO A 163 6.75 -27.82 6.52
C PRO A 163 6.04 -27.53 7.85
N SER A 164 6.05 -26.27 8.31
CA SER A 164 5.60 -25.92 9.67
C SER A 164 4.32 -25.10 9.68
N GLY A 165 3.92 -24.51 8.54
CA GLY A 165 2.82 -23.56 8.46
C GLY A 165 3.10 -22.20 9.12
N ARG A 166 4.31 -21.98 9.63
CA ARG A 166 4.70 -20.72 10.29
C ARG A 166 4.95 -19.63 9.26
N TRP A 167 4.66 -18.39 9.64
CA TRP A 167 4.97 -17.19 8.84
C TRP A 167 6.22 -16.50 9.37
N ASP A 168 7.28 -16.48 8.56
CA ASP A 168 8.59 -15.93 8.94
C ASP A 168 8.91 -14.64 8.18
N TRP A 169 9.64 -13.73 8.83
CA TRP A 169 10.30 -12.64 8.14
C TRP A 169 11.56 -13.19 7.46
N VAL A 170 11.55 -13.25 6.12
CA VAL A 170 12.70 -13.64 5.31
C VAL A 170 13.27 -12.37 4.67
N PRO A 171 14.37 -11.79 5.20
CA PRO A 171 14.85 -10.47 4.76
C PRO A 171 15.06 -10.37 3.25
N GLU A 172 15.66 -11.39 2.62
CA GLU A 172 15.89 -11.40 1.17
C GLU A 172 14.61 -11.20 0.34
N TRP A 173 13.49 -11.78 0.78
CA TRP A 173 12.22 -11.75 0.03
C TRP A 173 11.31 -10.60 0.39
N VAL A 174 11.59 -9.94 1.52
CA VAL A 174 11.04 -8.63 1.83
C VAL A 174 11.68 -7.61 0.91
N GLN A 175 13.01 -7.69 0.81
CA GLN A 175 13.84 -6.83 0.00
C GLN A 175 13.50 -6.98 -1.49
N ARG A 176 13.49 -8.21 -2.00
CA ARG A 176 13.12 -8.52 -3.39
C ARG A 176 11.98 -9.53 -3.39
N TRP A 177 10.78 -9.08 -3.79
CA TRP A 177 9.67 -10.01 -3.99
C TRP A 177 10.11 -11.09 -5.00
N PRO A 178 10.05 -12.38 -4.65
CA PRO A 178 10.40 -13.46 -5.57
C PRO A 178 9.51 -13.40 -6.82
N ASP A 179 10.06 -13.67 -8.00
CA ASP A 179 9.26 -13.70 -9.23
C ASP A 179 8.17 -14.79 -9.16
N GLU A 180 8.41 -15.84 -8.36
CA GLU A 180 7.50 -16.96 -8.10
C GLU A 180 6.60 -16.74 -6.88
N ALA A 181 6.62 -15.55 -6.27
CA ALA A 181 5.85 -15.32 -5.07
C ALA A 181 4.35 -15.19 -5.36
N VAL A 182 3.58 -16.00 -4.63
CA VAL A 182 2.12 -15.99 -4.62
C VAL A 182 1.66 -15.09 -3.47
N PRO A 183 1.05 -13.93 -3.75
CA PRO A 183 0.46 -13.08 -2.73
C PRO A 183 -0.72 -13.79 -2.06
N THR A 184 -0.84 -13.64 -0.74
CA THR A 184 -2.02 -14.03 0.04
C THR A 184 -2.07 -13.27 1.37
N LEU A 185 -2.90 -13.65 2.33
CA LEU A 185 -2.89 -13.13 3.70
C LEU A 185 -2.52 -14.22 4.69
N CYS A 186 -1.67 -13.89 5.67
CA CYS A 186 -1.46 -14.77 6.81
C CYS A 186 -2.65 -14.71 7.77
N ASP A 187 -2.83 -15.75 8.58
CA ASP A 187 -3.97 -15.86 9.51
C ASP A 187 -4.10 -14.66 10.45
N LEU A 188 -2.97 -14.11 10.90
CA LEU A 188 -2.95 -12.94 11.77
C LEU A 188 -3.47 -11.70 11.04
N CYS A 189 -2.99 -11.42 9.83
CA CYS A 189 -3.43 -10.26 9.05
C CYS A 189 -4.88 -10.41 8.59
N ALA A 190 -5.27 -11.61 8.15
CA ALA A 190 -6.66 -11.91 7.82
C ALA A 190 -7.58 -11.69 9.04
N SER A 191 -7.19 -12.18 10.21
CA SER A 191 -7.97 -12.02 11.45
C SER A 191 -8.12 -10.56 11.86
N TYR A 192 -7.00 -9.83 11.91
CA TYR A 192 -6.98 -8.47 12.44
C TYR A 192 -7.59 -7.46 11.47
N HIS A 193 -7.25 -7.52 10.18
CA HIS A 193 -7.69 -6.51 9.21
C HIS A 193 -9.02 -6.84 8.55
N TYR A 194 -9.44 -8.11 8.50
CA TYR A 194 -10.61 -8.53 7.72
C TYR A 194 -11.69 -9.21 8.58
N TYR A 195 -11.34 -10.15 9.45
CA TYR A 195 -12.34 -10.82 10.29
C TYR A 195 -12.79 -9.99 11.50
N ALA A 196 -11.92 -9.18 12.12
CA ALA A 196 -12.30 -8.29 13.22
C ALA A 196 -13.15 -7.10 12.75
N ARG A 197 -12.89 -6.60 11.53
CA ARG A 197 -13.67 -5.51 10.92
C ARG A 197 -15.07 -5.93 10.49
N ALA A 198 -15.25 -7.17 10.01
CA ALA A 198 -16.58 -7.75 9.76
C ALA A 198 -17.49 -7.82 11.01
N ARG A 199 -16.93 -7.65 12.22
CA ARG A 199 -17.67 -7.57 13.50
C ARG A 199 -17.91 -6.14 14.00
N GLY A 200 -17.64 -5.12 13.20
CA GLY A 200 -17.97 -3.73 13.53
C GLY A 200 -17.08 -3.08 14.59
N VAL A 201 -15.82 -3.53 14.74
CA VAL A 201 -14.85 -2.86 15.62
C VAL A 201 -14.14 -1.75 14.81
N PRO A 202 -14.30 -0.46 15.17
CA PRO A 202 -13.59 0.64 14.51
C PRO A 202 -12.07 0.49 14.67
N GLY A 203 -11.33 1.03 13.69
CA GLY A 203 -9.92 0.77 13.40
C GLY A 203 -8.98 0.71 14.61
N ALA A 204 -8.08 -0.26 14.57
CA ALA A 204 -6.96 -0.34 15.48
C ALA A 204 -5.76 0.40 14.85
N ASP A 205 -5.54 1.59 15.40
CA ASP A 205 -4.38 2.52 15.40
C ASP A 205 -3.67 2.90 14.08
#